data_AF-A0A497KX80-F1
#
_entry.id   AF-A0A497KX80-F1
#
_cell.length_a   1.000
_cell.length_b   1.000
_cell.length_c   1.000
_cell.angle_alpha   90.00
_cell.angle_beta   90.00
_cell.angle_gamma   90.00
#
_symmetry.space_group_name_H-M   'P 1'
#
loop_
_entity.id
_entity.type
_entity.pdbx_description
1 polymer ?
#
loop_
_entity_poly.entity_id
_entity_poly.type
_entity_poly.pdbx_seq_one_letter_code
_entity_poly.pdbx_strand_id
1 'polypeptide(L)'
;EVVNKVGGCIVWGGALDLAPADDLFIRVEYPLAIDPLLLPSIMSKKRAVGSTHVVVDIPTGRGAKVKTIGQAHALAMDFIELGGRLGIEVECAITEGEQPIGYAIGPILEAREALEALGGRGPEDLVDKATTLAGILLEMVGETNGKEMALELLRSGRALEKMREIIEAQGGDPEVEPEDLEPSRRWADLEAEEEGRVLWINNHHIAEIARIAGTPSDKGAGIMLRVKLGDHVKRGEPLMRIYAESSKRLEEALELAEELQPIGVGGRRGERMLIAKVKGLKPHRRRFILER
;
A
#
# COMPACT_ATOMS: atom_id res chain seq x y z
N GLU A 1 -25.72 -5.22 -10.84
CA GLU A 1 -26.70 -5.34 -9.74
C GLU A 1 -26.22 -4.63 -8.48
N VAL A 2 -25.09 -5.06 -7.87
CA VAL A 2 -24.51 -4.43 -6.66
C VAL A 2 -24.44 -2.90 -6.75
N VAL A 3 -23.79 -2.34 -7.77
CA VAL A 3 -23.67 -0.88 -7.96
C VAL A 3 -25.04 -0.17 -7.99
N ASN A 4 -26.04 -0.76 -8.65
CA ASN A 4 -27.39 -0.18 -8.71
C ASN A 4 -28.10 -0.22 -7.34
N LYS A 5 -27.76 -1.19 -6.48
CA LYS A 5 -28.39 -1.36 -5.17
C LYS A 5 -27.77 -0.44 -4.11
N VAL A 6 -26.45 -0.37 -4.03
CA VAL A 6 -25.74 0.28 -2.91
C VAL A 6 -24.91 1.51 -3.32
N GLY A 7 -24.78 1.79 -4.63
CA GLY A 7 -24.08 2.97 -5.15
C GLY A 7 -22.56 2.82 -5.25
N GLY A 8 -22.00 1.64 -4.94
CA GLY A 8 -20.56 1.39 -5.01
C GLY A 8 -20.22 -0.10 -4.98
N CYS A 9 -18.98 -0.45 -5.35
CA CYS A 9 -18.46 -1.81 -5.23
C CYS A 9 -16.93 -1.81 -5.24
N ILE A 10 -16.32 -2.82 -4.62
CA ILE A 10 -14.88 -3.12 -4.72
C ILE A 10 -14.74 -4.52 -5.30
N VAL A 11 -14.19 -4.65 -6.51
CA VAL A 11 -14.17 -5.92 -7.25
C VAL A 11 -12.80 -6.19 -7.85
N TRP A 12 -12.47 -7.47 -8.01
CA TRP A 12 -11.26 -7.88 -8.71
C TRP A 12 -11.46 -7.78 -10.23
N GLY A 13 -10.74 -6.85 -10.86
CA GLY A 13 -10.88 -6.54 -12.28
C GLY A 13 -10.63 -7.72 -13.22
N GLY A 14 -9.67 -8.61 -12.92
CA GLY A 14 -9.30 -9.72 -13.80
C GLY A 14 -10.31 -10.88 -13.87
N ALA A 15 -11.33 -10.88 -13.00
CA ALA A 15 -12.48 -11.79 -13.14
C ALA A 15 -13.55 -11.25 -14.09
N LEU A 16 -13.43 -9.99 -14.49
CA LEU A 16 -14.33 -9.30 -15.39
C LEU A 16 -13.58 -9.14 -16.71
N ASP A 17 -14.22 -9.44 -17.84
CA ASP A 17 -13.62 -9.28 -19.18
C ASP A 17 -13.54 -7.79 -19.60
N LEU A 18 -13.04 -6.95 -18.69
CA LEU A 18 -12.94 -5.50 -18.79
C LEU A 18 -11.55 -5.17 -19.34
N ALA A 19 -11.43 -5.15 -20.67
CA ALA A 19 -10.18 -5.01 -21.42
C ALA A 19 -9.30 -6.29 -21.47
N PRO A 20 -9.75 -7.37 -22.13
CA PRO A 20 -9.02 -8.65 -22.22
C PRO A 20 -7.59 -8.55 -22.76
N ALA A 21 -7.34 -7.58 -23.66
CA ALA A 21 -6.02 -7.34 -24.19
C ALA A 21 -5.05 -6.90 -23.09
N ASP A 22 -5.52 -6.12 -22.13
CA ASP A 22 -4.70 -5.63 -21.03
C ASP A 22 -4.27 -6.76 -20.08
N ASP A 23 -5.19 -7.66 -19.74
CA ASP A 23 -4.88 -8.82 -18.91
C ASP A 23 -3.83 -9.75 -19.54
N LEU A 24 -3.76 -9.80 -20.88
CA LEU A 24 -2.70 -10.51 -21.60
C LEU A 24 -1.35 -9.80 -21.46
N PHE A 25 -1.32 -8.47 -21.58
CA PHE A 25 -0.09 -7.69 -21.44
C PHE A 25 0.48 -7.73 -20.02
N ILE A 26 -0.37 -7.61 -19.00
CA ILE A 26 0.05 -7.69 -17.58
C ILE A 26 0.80 -9.00 -17.29
N ARG A 27 0.39 -10.12 -17.89
CA ARG A 27 1.08 -11.42 -17.72
C ARG A 27 2.48 -11.45 -18.31
N VAL A 28 2.76 -10.63 -19.31
CA VAL A 28 4.08 -10.49 -19.94
C VAL A 28 4.92 -9.44 -19.22
N GLU A 29 4.30 -8.34 -18.78
CA GLU A 29 4.94 -7.21 -18.11
C GLU A 29 5.42 -7.55 -16.70
N TYR A 30 4.58 -8.24 -15.91
CA TYR A 30 4.87 -8.53 -14.50
C TYR A 30 6.17 -9.34 -14.30
N PRO A 31 6.45 -10.44 -15.05
CA PRO A 31 7.71 -11.15 -14.94
C PRO A 31 8.93 -10.34 -15.40
N LEU A 32 8.74 -9.36 -16.29
CA LEU A 32 9.79 -8.52 -16.86
C LEU A 32 10.07 -7.26 -16.06
N ALA A 33 9.28 -6.98 -15.02
CA ALA A 33 9.38 -5.77 -14.19
C ALA A 33 9.35 -4.45 -15.01
N ILE A 34 8.65 -4.45 -16.14
CA ILE A 34 8.42 -3.27 -16.99
C ILE A 34 6.92 -2.98 -17.06
N ASP A 35 6.55 -1.72 -17.29
CA ASP A 35 5.15 -1.32 -17.41
C ASP A 35 4.98 -0.21 -18.47
N PRO A 36 5.24 -0.52 -19.76
CA PRO A 36 5.08 0.43 -20.85
C PRO A 36 3.61 0.78 -21.14
N LEU A 37 2.65 -0.03 -20.70
CA LEU A 37 1.22 0.15 -20.98
C LEU A 37 0.40 0.64 -19.78
N LEU A 38 1.03 1.15 -18.73
CA LEU A 38 0.39 1.65 -17.51
C LEU A 38 -0.84 2.53 -17.78
N LEU A 39 -0.69 3.56 -18.62
CA LEU A 39 -1.73 4.53 -18.96
C LEU A 39 -2.89 3.87 -19.74
N PRO A 40 -2.65 3.21 -20.90
CA PRO A 40 -3.68 2.46 -21.60
C PRO A 40 -4.40 1.42 -20.73
N SER A 41 -3.66 0.69 -19.89
CA SER A 41 -4.19 -0.33 -18.99
C SER A 41 -5.22 0.24 -18.02
N ILE A 42 -4.84 1.30 -17.31
CA ILE A 42 -5.68 1.92 -16.30
C ILE A 42 -6.89 2.58 -16.96
N MET A 43 -6.68 3.39 -17.99
CA MET A 43 -7.74 4.20 -18.59
C MET A 43 -8.74 3.37 -19.40
N SER A 44 -8.31 2.30 -20.06
CA SER A 44 -9.22 1.41 -20.80
C SER A 44 -10.24 0.74 -19.86
N LYS A 45 -9.81 0.28 -18.69
CA LYS A 45 -10.69 -0.28 -17.65
C LYS A 45 -11.67 0.76 -17.13
N LYS A 46 -11.20 1.98 -16.84
CA LYS A 46 -12.05 3.08 -16.35
C LYS A 46 -13.11 3.47 -17.39
N ARG A 47 -12.73 3.49 -18.67
CA ARG A 47 -13.67 3.70 -19.77
C ARG A 47 -14.67 2.54 -19.92
N ALA A 48 -14.21 1.29 -19.80
CA ALA A 48 -15.05 0.11 -19.95
C ALA A 48 -16.15 0.03 -18.88
N VAL A 49 -15.88 0.47 -17.65
CA VAL A 49 -16.88 0.56 -16.58
C VAL A 49 -17.74 1.84 -16.64
N GLY A 50 -17.51 2.70 -17.64
CA GLY A 50 -18.31 3.92 -17.84
C GLY A 50 -18.01 5.05 -16.86
N SER A 51 -16.81 5.10 -16.26
CA SER A 51 -16.42 6.21 -15.38
C SER A 51 -16.44 7.54 -16.12
N THR A 52 -17.06 8.55 -15.50
CA THR A 52 -17.09 9.94 -16.00
C THR A 52 -16.02 10.81 -15.36
N HIS A 53 -15.72 10.57 -14.08
CA HIS A 53 -14.69 11.27 -13.30
C HIS A 53 -13.75 10.24 -12.68
N VAL A 54 -12.45 10.51 -12.68
CA VAL A 54 -11.42 9.63 -12.13
C VAL A 54 -10.38 10.46 -11.39
N VAL A 55 -10.11 10.08 -10.13
CA VAL A 55 -8.93 10.55 -9.41
C VAL A 55 -7.83 9.49 -9.50
N VAL A 56 -6.62 9.93 -9.86
CA VAL A 56 -5.42 9.08 -9.94
C VAL A 56 -4.47 9.45 -8.82
N ASP A 57 -4.20 8.51 -7.92
CA ASP A 57 -3.16 8.65 -6.90
C ASP A 57 -1.79 8.27 -7.47
N ILE A 58 -0.80 9.15 -7.33
CA ILE A 58 0.57 8.95 -7.78
C ILE A 58 1.52 9.03 -6.57
N PRO A 59 1.72 7.91 -5.84
CA PRO A 59 2.69 7.84 -4.77
C PRO A 59 4.09 8.14 -5.28
N THR A 60 4.72 9.16 -4.70
CA THR A 60 6.01 9.70 -5.14
C THR A 60 7.00 9.69 -4.00
N GLY A 61 8.14 9.04 -4.21
CA GLY A 61 9.18 8.91 -3.20
C GLY A 61 10.28 7.95 -3.64
N ARG A 62 11.38 7.89 -2.90
CA ARG A 62 12.57 7.10 -3.26
C ARG A 62 12.29 5.62 -3.48
N GLY A 63 11.39 5.07 -2.65
CA GLY A 63 10.96 3.67 -2.70
C GLY A 63 9.73 3.41 -3.57
N ALA A 64 9.11 4.46 -4.13
CA ALA A 64 7.93 4.34 -4.98
C ALA A 64 8.31 4.12 -6.45
N LYS A 65 7.33 3.70 -7.27
CA LYS A 65 7.51 3.55 -8.72
C LYS A 65 7.85 4.88 -9.40
N VAL A 66 7.25 5.97 -8.92
CA VAL A 66 7.54 7.34 -9.34
C VAL A 66 8.46 7.98 -8.31
N LYS A 67 9.68 8.36 -8.71
CA LYS A 67 10.74 8.72 -7.75
C LYS A 67 10.84 10.21 -7.48
N THR A 68 10.40 11.04 -8.43
CA THR A 68 10.56 12.49 -8.35
C THR A 68 9.27 13.21 -8.68
N ILE A 69 9.12 14.42 -8.12
CA ILE A 69 7.97 15.29 -8.40
C ILE A 69 7.84 15.61 -9.89
N GLY A 70 8.98 15.77 -10.60
CA GLY A 70 8.98 16.03 -12.04
C GLY A 70 8.43 14.86 -12.85
N GLN A 71 8.79 13.61 -12.48
CA GLN A 71 8.22 12.42 -13.10
C GLN A 71 6.73 12.29 -12.80
N ALA A 72 6.32 12.58 -11.57
CA ALA A 72 4.91 12.53 -11.16
C ALA A 72 4.06 13.54 -11.93
N HIS A 73 4.55 14.77 -12.10
CA HIS A 73 3.87 15.78 -12.90
C HIS A 73 3.74 15.38 -14.38
N ALA A 74 4.80 14.84 -14.98
CA ALA A 74 4.73 14.37 -16.37
C ALA A 74 3.67 13.27 -16.52
N LEU A 75 3.69 12.27 -15.65
CA LEU A 75 2.71 11.19 -15.66
C LEU A 75 1.28 11.69 -15.41
N ALA A 76 1.10 12.66 -14.51
CA ALA A 76 -0.20 13.29 -14.27
C ALA A 76 -0.75 13.98 -15.52
N MET A 77 0.10 14.71 -16.25
CA MET A 77 -0.32 15.36 -17.50
C MET A 77 -0.72 14.33 -18.57
N ASP A 78 -0.01 13.21 -18.67
CA ASP A 78 -0.36 12.12 -19.58
C ASP A 78 -1.75 11.53 -19.25
N PHE A 79 -2.06 11.34 -17.96
CA PHE A 79 -3.38 10.86 -17.50
C PHE A 79 -4.50 11.85 -17.84
N ILE A 80 -4.28 13.14 -17.59
CA ILE A 80 -5.26 14.20 -17.85
C ILE A 80 -5.53 14.32 -19.36
N GLU A 81 -4.47 14.33 -20.17
CA GLU A 81 -4.60 14.41 -21.63
C GLU A 81 -5.34 13.20 -22.20
N LEU A 82 -4.98 12.00 -21.76
CA LEU A 82 -5.65 10.76 -22.19
C LEU A 82 -7.11 10.72 -21.72
N GLY A 83 -7.39 11.15 -20.49
CA GLY A 83 -8.75 11.30 -19.96
C GLY A 83 -9.62 12.19 -20.85
N GLY A 84 -9.13 13.38 -21.18
CA GLY A 84 -9.82 14.32 -22.07
C GLY A 84 -10.16 13.71 -23.43
N ARG A 85 -9.24 12.93 -24.02
CA ARG A 85 -9.48 12.21 -25.29
C ARG A 85 -10.54 11.11 -25.17
N LEU A 86 -10.69 10.51 -23.99
CA LEU A 86 -11.69 9.47 -23.69
C LEU A 86 -13.02 10.06 -23.19
N GLY A 87 -13.13 11.38 -23.02
CA GLY A 87 -14.27 12.05 -22.43
C GLY A 87 -14.46 11.71 -20.96
N ILE A 88 -13.35 11.55 -20.23
CA ILE A 88 -13.30 11.30 -18.79
C ILE A 88 -12.59 12.49 -18.14
N GLU A 89 -13.21 13.09 -17.14
CA GLU A 89 -12.57 14.12 -16.32
C GLU A 89 -11.59 13.44 -15.36
N VAL A 90 -10.32 13.85 -15.41
CA VAL A 90 -9.26 13.23 -14.63
C VAL A 90 -8.55 14.28 -13.79
N GLU A 91 -8.42 14.02 -12.50
CA GLU A 91 -7.53 14.75 -11.61
C GLU A 91 -6.49 13.80 -11.01
N CYS A 92 -5.27 14.30 -10.80
CA CYS A 92 -4.17 13.50 -10.28
C CYS A 92 -3.69 14.06 -8.95
N ALA A 93 -3.64 13.22 -7.92
CA ALA A 93 -3.10 13.54 -6.61
C ALA A 93 -1.68 12.96 -6.49
N ILE A 94 -0.67 13.83 -6.40
CA ILE A 94 0.70 13.39 -6.14
C ILE A 94 0.87 13.26 -4.62
N THR A 95 1.03 12.03 -4.13
CA THR A 95 1.08 11.74 -2.68
C THR A 95 2.46 11.29 -2.21
N GLU A 96 2.73 11.39 -0.92
CA GLU A 96 3.99 10.96 -0.32
C GLU A 96 4.12 9.42 -0.37
N GLY A 97 5.26 8.94 -0.88
CA GLY A 97 5.58 7.51 -1.03
C GLY A 97 6.89 7.09 -0.36
N GLU A 98 7.36 7.83 0.64
CA GLU A 98 8.64 7.55 1.33
C GLU A 98 8.57 6.41 2.34
N GLN A 99 7.39 6.09 2.88
CA GLN A 99 7.15 4.98 3.82
C GLN A 99 5.79 4.31 3.53
N PRO A 100 5.49 3.14 4.13
CA PRO A 100 4.17 2.53 3.97
C PRO A 100 3.08 3.41 4.59
N ILE A 101 1.92 3.48 3.94
CA ILE A 101 0.73 4.14 4.47
C ILE A 101 0.14 3.25 5.57
N GLY A 102 -0.24 3.85 6.69
CA GLY A 102 -0.68 3.09 7.85
C GLY A 102 0.42 2.18 8.41
N TYR A 103 0.07 1.24 9.27
CA TYR A 103 1.03 0.34 9.90
C TYR A 103 0.90 -1.10 9.39
N ALA A 104 -0.19 -1.41 8.69
CA ALA A 104 -0.49 -2.76 8.24
C ALA A 104 -0.02 -3.02 6.80
N ILE A 105 0.61 -4.18 6.59
CA ILE A 105 0.96 -4.71 5.27
C ILE A 105 0.52 -6.18 5.20
N GLY A 106 -0.28 -6.54 4.21
CA GLY A 106 -0.80 -7.88 4.01
C GLY A 106 -2.33 -7.96 4.17
N PRO A 107 -3.01 -8.95 3.57
CA PRO A 107 -4.44 -8.85 3.29
C PRO A 107 -5.33 -8.67 4.53
N ILE A 108 -5.17 -9.52 5.56
CA ILE A 108 -5.99 -9.41 6.79
C ILE A 108 -5.61 -8.17 7.59
N LEU A 109 -4.32 -7.86 7.68
CA LEU A 109 -3.84 -6.71 8.45
C LEU A 109 -4.35 -5.39 7.82
N GLU A 110 -4.26 -5.25 6.50
CA GLU A 110 -4.75 -4.07 5.78
C GLU A 110 -6.27 -3.95 5.85
N ALA A 111 -7.01 -5.06 5.68
CA ALA A 111 -8.46 -5.05 5.80
C ALA A 111 -8.91 -4.63 7.21
N ARG A 112 -8.20 -5.11 8.24
CA ARG A 112 -8.43 -4.72 9.63
C ARG A 112 -8.17 -3.23 9.85
N GLU A 113 -7.02 -2.72 9.44
CA GLU A 113 -6.66 -1.30 9.61
C GLU A 113 -7.62 -0.38 8.83
N ALA A 114 -8.07 -0.80 7.65
CA ALA A 114 -9.08 -0.08 6.87
C ALA A 114 -10.45 -0.02 7.57
N LEU A 115 -10.92 -1.12 8.17
CA LEU A 115 -12.15 -1.13 8.97
C LEU A 115 -12.00 -0.29 10.25
N GLU A 116 -10.85 -0.36 10.93
CA GLU A 116 -10.54 0.50 12.08
C GLU A 116 -10.57 1.99 11.68
N ALA A 117 -10.03 2.33 10.51
CA ALA A 117 -10.07 3.69 9.97
C ALA A 117 -11.50 4.15 9.67
N LEU A 118 -12.33 3.31 9.04
CA LEU A 118 -13.75 3.58 8.81
C LEU A 118 -14.51 3.76 10.13
N GLY A 119 -14.13 3.05 11.19
CA GLY A 119 -14.62 3.21 12.55
C GLY A 119 -14.03 4.39 13.33
N GLY A 120 -13.25 5.26 12.67
CA GLY A 120 -12.69 6.48 13.25
C GLY A 120 -11.42 6.30 14.10
N ARG A 121 -10.78 5.12 14.05
CA ARG A 121 -9.57 4.77 14.83
C ARG A 121 -8.34 4.48 13.96
N GLY A 122 -8.32 5.00 12.73
CA GLY A 122 -7.26 4.72 11.78
C GLY A 122 -5.99 5.55 11.98
N PRO A 123 -4.86 5.12 11.37
CA PRO A 123 -3.64 5.93 11.29
C PRO A 123 -3.88 7.29 10.62
N GLU A 124 -3.22 8.33 11.12
CA GLU A 124 -3.40 9.71 10.63
C GLU A 124 -3.08 9.84 9.13
N ASP A 125 -2.01 9.19 8.66
CA ASP A 125 -1.58 9.23 7.25
C ASP A 125 -2.58 8.53 6.31
N LEU A 126 -3.13 7.40 6.73
CA LEU A 126 -4.19 6.70 5.99
C LEU A 126 -5.45 7.56 5.91
N VAL A 127 -5.89 8.13 7.03
CA VAL A 127 -7.10 8.98 7.09
C VAL A 127 -6.92 10.25 6.27
N ASP A 128 -5.77 10.91 6.38
CA ASP A 128 -5.47 12.14 5.63
C ASP A 128 -5.48 11.88 4.12
N LYS A 129 -4.79 10.82 3.68
CA LYS A 129 -4.74 10.45 2.27
C LYS A 129 -6.11 10.08 1.73
N ALA A 130 -6.84 9.21 2.43
CA ALA A 130 -8.16 8.75 2.00
C ALA A 130 -9.17 9.90 1.89
N THR A 131 -9.22 10.78 2.91
CA THR A 131 -10.12 11.95 2.90
C THR A 131 -9.71 12.99 1.87
N THR A 132 -8.42 13.15 1.59
CA THR A 132 -7.93 14.03 0.51
C THR A 132 -8.37 13.52 -0.86
N LEU A 133 -8.18 12.23 -1.16
CA LEU A 133 -8.59 11.63 -2.44
C LEU A 133 -10.11 11.65 -2.63
N ALA A 134 -10.86 11.32 -1.58
CA ALA A 134 -12.31 11.42 -1.59
C ALA A 134 -12.78 12.88 -1.78
N GLY A 135 -12.09 13.83 -1.16
CA GLY A 135 -12.38 15.24 -1.30
C GLY A 135 -12.22 15.77 -2.72
N ILE A 136 -11.17 15.37 -3.43
CA ILE A 136 -10.97 15.70 -4.84
C ILE A 136 -12.15 15.14 -5.66
N LEU A 137 -12.55 13.88 -5.45
CA LEU A 137 -13.70 13.29 -6.15
C LEU A 137 -15.02 14.05 -5.89
N LEU A 138 -15.24 14.52 -4.65
CA LEU A 138 -16.41 15.31 -4.30
C LEU A 138 -16.40 16.68 -4.98
N GLU A 139 -15.25 17.35 -5.03
CA GLU A 139 -15.07 18.65 -5.68
C GLU A 139 -15.26 18.56 -7.20
N MET A 140 -14.78 17.48 -7.83
CA MET A 140 -14.99 17.21 -9.26
C MET A 140 -16.47 17.12 -9.63
N VAL A 141 -17.36 16.75 -8.70
CA VAL A 141 -18.82 16.68 -8.94
C VAL A 141 -19.58 17.91 -8.42
N GLY A 142 -18.86 18.98 -8.06
CA GLY A 142 -19.42 20.29 -7.72
C GLY A 142 -19.64 20.55 -6.22
N GLU A 143 -19.19 19.65 -5.34
CA GLU A 143 -19.18 19.93 -3.90
C GLU A 143 -18.07 20.94 -3.54
N THR A 144 -18.16 21.52 -2.34
CA THR A 144 -17.16 22.48 -1.84
C THR A 144 -16.53 21.98 -0.55
N ASN A 145 -15.25 22.29 -0.33
CA ASN A 145 -14.47 21.80 0.82
C ASN A 145 -14.51 20.27 0.92
N GLY A 146 -14.27 19.57 -0.19
CA GLY A 146 -14.52 18.13 -0.32
C GLY A 146 -13.78 17.30 0.72
N LYS A 147 -12.55 17.68 1.08
CA LYS A 147 -11.78 16.97 2.12
C LYS A 147 -12.47 17.05 3.50
N GLU A 148 -13.00 18.22 3.86
CA GLU A 148 -13.67 18.40 5.15
C GLU A 148 -15.01 17.65 5.17
N MET A 149 -15.74 17.66 4.06
CA MET A 149 -16.94 16.84 3.88
C MET A 149 -16.63 15.33 4.00
N ALA A 150 -15.57 14.85 3.36
CA ALA A 150 -15.13 13.45 3.46
C ALA A 150 -14.76 13.08 4.90
N LEU A 151 -14.08 13.99 5.62
CA LEU A 151 -13.74 13.80 7.01
C LEU A 151 -14.98 13.76 7.92
N GLU A 152 -16.00 14.57 7.64
CA GLU A 152 -17.29 14.53 8.34
C GLU A 152 -18.03 13.21 8.08
N LEU A 153 -18.05 12.73 6.83
CA LEU A 153 -18.66 11.43 6.48
C LEU A 153 -17.96 10.26 7.18
N LEU A 154 -16.64 10.34 7.35
CA LEU A 154 -15.87 9.37 8.13
C LEU A 154 -16.22 9.45 9.62
N ARG A 155 -16.15 10.65 10.21
CA ARG A 155 -16.39 10.88 11.66
C ARG A 155 -17.82 10.57 12.08
N SER A 156 -18.79 10.79 11.21
CA SER A 156 -20.20 10.50 11.47
C SER A 156 -20.55 9.01 11.38
N GLY A 157 -19.63 8.16 10.91
CA GLY A 157 -19.87 6.73 10.72
C GLY A 157 -20.59 6.37 9.42
N ARG A 158 -21.05 7.36 8.64
CA ARG A 158 -21.77 7.12 7.38
C ARG A 158 -20.91 6.39 6.34
N ALA A 159 -19.59 6.62 6.34
CA ALA A 159 -18.66 5.88 5.49
C ALA A 159 -18.61 4.38 5.86
N LEU A 160 -18.61 4.07 7.15
CA LEU A 160 -18.64 2.68 7.64
C LEU A 160 -19.98 2.02 7.32
N GLU A 161 -21.11 2.69 7.56
CA GLU A 161 -22.45 2.20 7.19
C GLU A 161 -22.51 1.84 5.71
N LYS A 162 -22.01 2.73 4.83
CA LYS A 162 -21.97 2.47 3.39
C LYS A 162 -21.06 1.30 3.04
N MET A 163 -19.92 1.14 3.72
CA MET A 163 -19.06 -0.02 3.54
C MET A 163 -19.78 -1.32 3.93
N ARG A 164 -20.54 -1.34 5.04
CA ARG A 164 -21.33 -2.51 5.46
C ARG A 164 -22.37 -2.89 4.40
N GLU A 165 -23.06 -1.92 3.80
CA GLU A 165 -23.96 -2.17 2.66
C GLU A 165 -23.23 -2.81 1.46
N ILE A 166 -22.02 -2.32 1.14
CA ILE A 166 -21.19 -2.90 0.06
C ILE A 166 -20.78 -4.33 0.39
N ILE A 167 -20.34 -4.60 1.63
CA ILE A 167 -19.95 -5.94 2.10
C ILE A 167 -21.13 -6.90 1.96
N GLU A 168 -22.31 -6.55 2.48
CA GLU A 168 -23.52 -7.38 2.39
C GLU A 168 -23.90 -7.65 0.93
N ALA A 169 -23.90 -6.60 0.08
CA ALA A 169 -24.25 -6.73 -1.33
C ALA A 169 -23.26 -7.59 -2.12
N GLN A 170 -22.02 -7.73 -1.65
CA GLN A 170 -20.99 -8.60 -2.21
C GLN A 170 -20.94 -9.99 -1.55
N GLY A 171 -21.87 -10.30 -0.63
CA GLY A 171 -22.01 -11.60 0.01
C GLY A 171 -21.10 -11.83 1.22
N GLY A 172 -20.52 -10.76 1.78
CA GLY A 172 -19.81 -10.80 3.06
C GLY A 172 -20.75 -10.57 4.25
N ASP A 173 -20.19 -10.66 5.45
CA ASP A 173 -20.89 -10.35 6.70
C ASP A 173 -20.82 -8.83 6.99
N PRO A 174 -21.94 -8.08 6.96
CA PRO A 174 -21.93 -6.65 7.25
C PRO A 174 -21.57 -6.30 8.69
N GLU A 175 -21.69 -7.25 9.62
CA GLU A 175 -21.38 -7.05 11.04
C GLU A 175 -19.95 -7.47 11.38
N VAL A 176 -19.11 -7.74 10.38
CA VAL A 176 -17.69 -8.03 10.60
C VAL A 176 -17.01 -6.87 11.32
N GLU A 177 -16.35 -7.16 12.43
CA GLU A 177 -15.57 -6.20 13.20
C GLU A 177 -14.06 -6.41 12.96
N PRO A 178 -13.22 -5.39 13.19
CA PRO A 178 -11.77 -5.53 13.06
C PRO A 178 -11.16 -6.70 13.84
N GLU A 179 -11.75 -7.04 14.99
CA GLU A 179 -11.30 -8.13 15.84
C GLU A 179 -11.54 -9.52 15.24
N ASP A 180 -12.51 -9.67 14.33
CA ASP A 180 -12.78 -10.92 13.61
C ASP A 180 -11.69 -11.21 12.55
N LEU A 181 -10.95 -10.16 12.15
CA LEU A 181 -9.86 -10.22 11.19
C LEU A 181 -8.54 -10.54 11.91
N GLU A 182 -8.39 -11.79 12.34
CA GLU A 182 -7.19 -12.28 13.03
C GLU A 182 -6.05 -12.60 12.03
N PRO A 183 -4.88 -11.96 12.14
CA PRO A 183 -3.68 -12.42 11.43
C PRO A 183 -3.19 -13.76 12.00
N SER A 184 -2.17 -14.34 11.37
CA SER A 184 -1.58 -15.59 11.83
C SER A 184 -1.14 -15.51 13.30
N ARG A 185 -1.31 -16.62 14.03
CA ARG A 185 -0.85 -16.75 15.43
C ARG A 185 0.67 -16.93 15.54
N ARG A 186 1.37 -17.17 14.43
CA ARG A 186 2.82 -17.26 14.40
C ARG A 186 3.39 -15.94 13.93
N TRP A 187 4.15 -15.31 14.82
CA TRP A 187 4.79 -14.04 14.55
C TRP A 187 6.12 -13.93 15.29
N ALA A 188 6.94 -13.00 14.83
CA ALA A 188 8.18 -12.60 15.47
C ALA A 188 8.41 -11.10 15.22
N ASP A 189 9.08 -10.44 16.17
CA ASP A 189 9.42 -9.04 16.06
C ASP A 189 10.85 -8.89 15.51
N LEU A 190 11.03 -7.94 14.59
CA LEU A 190 12.35 -7.39 14.27
C LEU A 190 12.60 -6.23 15.23
N GLU A 191 13.60 -6.34 16.08
CA GLU A 191 13.92 -5.38 17.14
C GLU A 191 15.02 -4.39 16.74
N ALA A 192 15.03 -3.22 17.37
CA ALA A 192 16.07 -2.22 17.17
C ALA A 192 17.41 -2.67 17.77
N GLU A 193 18.46 -2.76 16.94
CA GLU A 193 19.81 -3.12 17.39
C GLU A 193 20.47 -2.04 18.26
N GLU A 194 20.08 -0.79 18.08
CA GLU A 194 20.57 0.38 18.81
C GLU A 194 19.45 1.37 19.12
N GLU A 195 19.72 2.27 20.08
CA GLU A 195 18.83 3.39 20.38
C GLU A 195 19.07 4.52 19.36
N GLY A 196 17.99 5.16 18.93
CA GLY A 196 18.09 6.26 17.98
C GLY A 196 16.74 6.71 17.43
N ARG A 197 16.78 7.45 16.32
CA ARG A 197 15.61 7.81 15.53
C ARG A 197 15.53 6.95 14.28
N VAL A 198 14.32 6.65 13.83
CA VAL A 198 14.07 6.01 12.54
C VAL A 198 14.43 6.99 11.42
N LEU A 199 15.50 6.69 10.70
CA LEU A 199 16.09 7.57 9.69
C LEU A 199 15.53 7.32 8.28
N TRP A 200 15.14 6.07 8.01
CA TRP A 200 14.58 5.61 6.75
C TRP A 200 13.82 4.31 6.94
N ILE A 201 12.84 4.08 6.07
CA ILE A 201 12.05 2.86 5.95
C ILE A 201 12.05 2.50 4.46
N ASN A 202 12.36 1.25 4.11
CA ASN A 202 12.41 0.81 2.71
C ASN A 202 11.18 -0.02 2.35
N ASN A 203 10.26 0.60 1.61
CA ASN A 203 9.01 -0.03 1.15
C ASN A 203 9.24 -1.31 0.32
N HIS A 204 10.29 -1.35 -0.50
CA HIS A 204 10.58 -2.50 -1.34
C HIS A 204 11.02 -3.70 -0.50
N HIS A 205 11.91 -3.48 0.47
CA HIS A 205 12.37 -4.53 1.38
C HIS A 205 11.22 -5.04 2.26
N ILE A 206 10.37 -4.15 2.79
CA ILE A 206 9.17 -4.55 3.56
C ILE A 206 8.24 -5.43 2.70
N ALA A 207 7.98 -5.01 1.46
CA ALA A 207 7.13 -5.79 0.55
C ALA A 207 7.73 -7.15 0.20
N GLU A 208 9.06 -7.24 0.08
CA GLU A 208 9.76 -8.50 -0.16
C GLU A 208 9.69 -9.45 1.05
N ILE A 209 9.93 -8.93 2.25
CA ILE A 209 9.82 -9.69 3.49
C ILE A 209 8.39 -10.20 3.69
N ALA A 210 7.37 -9.37 3.43
CA ALA A 210 5.97 -9.78 3.50
C ALA A 210 5.66 -10.92 2.51
N ARG A 211 6.21 -10.84 1.29
CA ARG A 211 6.06 -11.89 0.26
C ARG A 211 6.68 -13.22 0.71
N ILE A 212 7.88 -13.18 1.30
CA ILE A 212 8.52 -14.39 1.87
C ILE A 212 7.70 -14.94 3.04
N ALA A 213 7.12 -14.09 3.88
CA ALA A 213 6.25 -14.50 4.96
C ALA A 213 4.96 -15.19 4.47
N GLY A 214 4.53 -14.92 3.23
CA GLY A 214 3.44 -15.63 2.54
C GLY A 214 2.42 -14.74 1.82
N THR A 215 2.57 -13.41 1.86
CA THR A 215 1.61 -12.51 1.21
C THR A 215 1.71 -12.56 -0.32
N PRO A 216 0.61 -12.33 -1.05
CA PRO A 216 -0.77 -12.18 -0.58
C PRO A 216 -1.55 -13.51 -0.49
N SER A 217 -0.93 -14.65 -0.79
CA SER A 217 -1.61 -15.95 -0.86
C SER A 217 -2.09 -16.43 0.52
N ASP A 218 -1.22 -16.31 1.52
CA ASP A 218 -1.56 -16.56 2.91
C ASP A 218 -2.14 -15.27 3.50
N LYS A 219 -3.47 -15.21 3.64
CA LYS A 219 -4.15 -13.97 4.07
C LYS A 219 -3.76 -13.52 5.48
N GLY A 220 -3.45 -14.45 6.38
CA GLY A 220 -2.99 -14.17 7.75
C GLY A 220 -1.51 -13.80 7.85
N ALA A 221 -0.74 -13.94 6.76
CA ALA A 221 0.65 -13.47 6.72
C ALA A 221 0.72 -11.96 6.44
N GLY A 222 1.81 -11.33 6.84
CA GLY A 222 2.01 -9.90 6.63
C GLY A 222 2.97 -9.27 7.62
N ILE A 223 3.01 -7.94 7.64
CA ILE A 223 3.86 -7.15 8.51
C ILE A 223 3.00 -6.09 9.21
N MET A 224 3.20 -5.92 10.50
CA MET A 224 2.68 -4.79 11.27
C MET A 224 3.85 -3.93 11.73
N LEU A 225 3.97 -2.72 11.17
CA LEU A 225 4.95 -1.75 11.62
C LEU A 225 4.63 -1.30 13.04
N ARG A 226 5.69 -1.00 13.80
CA ARG A 226 5.58 -0.42 15.15
C ARG A 226 6.08 1.01 15.22
N VAL A 227 6.65 1.49 14.11
CA VAL A 227 7.33 2.78 14.02
C VAL A 227 7.08 3.42 12.66
N LYS A 228 7.21 4.75 12.63
CA LYS A 228 7.22 5.60 11.43
C LYS A 228 8.53 6.37 11.34
N LEU A 229 8.77 6.97 10.18
CA LEU A 229 9.91 7.86 9.97
C LEU A 229 9.96 8.97 11.02
N GLY A 230 11.13 9.15 11.64
CA GLY A 230 11.38 10.18 12.65
C GLY A 230 11.09 9.77 14.09
N ASP A 231 10.40 8.65 14.32
CA ASP A 231 10.14 8.09 15.65
C ASP A 231 11.44 7.80 16.38
N HIS A 232 11.39 7.90 17.71
CA HIS A 232 12.49 7.53 18.58
C HIS A 232 12.26 6.13 19.14
N VAL A 233 13.29 5.29 19.10
CA VAL A 233 13.26 3.91 19.58
C VAL A 233 14.44 3.63 20.48
N LYS A 234 14.24 2.75 21.46
CA LYS A 234 15.32 2.19 22.29
C LYS A 234 15.79 0.87 21.72
N ARG A 235 17.02 0.49 22.09
CA ARG A 235 17.54 -0.85 21.80
C ARG A 235 16.62 -1.94 22.35
N GLY A 236 16.28 -2.91 21.52
CA GLY A 236 15.37 -4.01 21.82
C GLY A 236 13.88 -3.67 21.69
N GLU A 237 13.52 -2.44 21.33
CA GLU A 237 12.12 -2.12 21.00
C GLU A 237 11.77 -2.68 19.60
N PRO A 238 10.56 -3.22 19.42
CA PRO A 238 10.15 -3.79 18.14
C PRO A 238 9.98 -2.68 17.10
N LEU A 239 10.61 -2.85 15.93
CA LEU A 239 10.45 -1.96 14.78
C LEU A 239 9.28 -2.40 13.89
N MET A 240 9.14 -3.71 13.72
CA MET A 240 8.02 -4.32 13.02
C MET A 240 7.79 -5.74 13.49
N ARG A 241 6.57 -6.23 13.33
CA ARG A 241 6.17 -7.61 13.57
C ARG A 241 5.88 -8.31 12.26
N ILE A 242 6.48 -9.47 12.05
CA ILE A 242 6.26 -10.32 10.88
C ILE A 242 5.31 -11.46 11.28
N TYR A 243 4.26 -11.67 10.49
CA TYR A 243 3.27 -12.75 10.64
C TYR A 243 3.40 -13.72 9.46
N ALA A 244 3.34 -15.03 9.74
CA ALA A 244 3.39 -16.07 8.69
C ALA A 244 2.58 -17.32 9.07
N GLU A 245 2.04 -18.05 8.10
CA GLU A 245 1.24 -19.27 8.38
C GLU A 245 2.08 -20.51 8.71
N SER A 246 3.40 -20.46 8.52
CA SER A 246 4.29 -21.58 8.86
C SER A 246 5.57 -21.08 9.51
N SER A 247 6.14 -21.90 10.41
CA SER A 247 7.41 -21.59 11.09
C SER A 247 8.55 -21.41 10.10
N LYS A 248 8.59 -22.21 9.03
CA LYS A 248 9.62 -22.12 7.98
C LYS A 248 9.57 -20.76 7.27
N ARG A 249 8.39 -20.30 6.85
CA ARG A 249 8.23 -18.98 6.22
C ARG A 249 8.58 -17.84 7.16
N LEU A 250 8.23 -17.97 8.45
CA LEU A 250 8.58 -16.98 9.46
C LEU A 250 10.09 -16.86 9.63
N GLU A 251 10.80 -17.99 9.72
CA GLU A 251 12.25 -18.05 9.83
C GLU A 251 12.92 -17.45 8.59
N GLU A 252 12.51 -17.85 7.38
CA GLU A 252 13.03 -17.29 6.12
C GLU A 252 12.78 -15.77 6.02
N ALA A 253 11.63 -15.28 6.47
CA ALA A 253 11.30 -13.85 6.46
C ALA A 253 12.12 -13.05 7.48
N LEU A 254 12.40 -13.62 8.65
CA LEU A 254 13.26 -13.00 9.67
C LEU A 254 14.72 -12.92 9.20
N GLU A 255 15.27 -14.01 8.67
CA GLU A 255 16.62 -14.05 8.11
C GLU A 255 16.78 -12.98 7.02
N LEU A 256 15.79 -12.87 6.12
CA LEU A 256 15.79 -11.84 5.10
C LEU A 256 15.68 -10.42 5.68
N ALA A 257 14.87 -10.23 6.72
CA ALA A 257 14.72 -8.93 7.37
C ALA A 257 16.00 -8.45 8.05
N GLU A 258 16.75 -9.37 8.67
CA GLU A 258 18.08 -9.08 9.24
C GLU A 258 19.10 -8.75 8.15
N GLU A 259 19.08 -9.45 7.01
CA GLU A 259 19.98 -9.18 5.88
C GLU A 259 19.68 -7.82 5.21
N LEU A 260 18.41 -7.54 4.93
CA LEU A 260 17.98 -6.34 4.20
C LEU A 260 17.94 -5.08 5.07
N GLN A 261 17.89 -5.24 6.39
CA GLN A 261 17.74 -4.18 7.39
C GLN A 261 16.70 -3.12 6.95
N PRO A 262 15.41 -3.46 6.77
CA PRO A 262 14.43 -2.60 6.08
C PRO A 262 14.15 -1.26 6.77
N ILE A 263 14.54 -1.11 8.04
CA ILE A 263 14.34 0.08 8.86
C ILE A 263 15.69 0.47 9.45
N GLY A 264 16.16 1.67 9.13
CA GLY A 264 17.40 2.21 9.66
C GLY A 264 17.16 3.05 10.91
N VAL A 265 17.76 2.66 12.03
CA VAL A 265 17.81 3.44 13.26
C VAL A 265 19.19 4.08 13.39
N GLY A 266 19.26 5.30 13.91
CA GLY A 266 20.54 5.91 14.23
C GLY A 266 20.44 7.24 14.98
N GLY A 267 21.60 7.85 15.25
CA GLY A 267 21.69 9.18 15.86
C GLY A 267 21.10 10.30 14.99
N ARG A 268 21.16 11.55 15.46
CA ARG A 268 20.63 12.71 14.73
C ARG A 268 21.30 12.82 13.35
N ARG A 269 20.51 13.12 12.30
CA ARG A 269 21.05 13.35 10.94
C ARG A 269 22.17 14.40 11.01
N GLY A 270 23.36 14.03 10.54
CA GLY A 270 24.56 14.89 10.55
C GLY A 270 25.50 14.71 11.75
N GLU A 271 25.11 13.99 12.81
CA GLU A 271 26.01 13.74 13.96
C GLU A 271 26.97 12.56 13.72
N ARG A 272 26.56 11.58 12.90
CA ARG A 272 27.42 10.47 12.44
C ARG A 272 27.25 10.26 10.94
N MET A 273 28.34 10.38 10.19
CA MET A 273 28.37 10.12 8.74
C MET A 273 28.66 8.66 8.39
N LEU A 274 29.18 7.88 9.35
CA LEU A 274 29.45 6.46 9.18
C LEU A 274 28.19 5.67 9.50
N ILE A 275 27.54 5.14 8.46
CA ILE A 275 26.32 4.32 8.58
C ILE A 275 26.67 2.88 8.92
N ALA A 276 27.64 2.29 8.23
CA ALA A 276 28.13 0.95 8.52
C ALA A 276 29.61 0.82 8.15
N LYS A 277 30.34 0.01 8.91
CA LYS A 277 31.71 -0.39 8.57
C LYS A 277 31.71 -1.84 8.13
N VAL A 278 31.79 -2.07 6.82
CA VAL A 278 32.00 -3.41 6.27
C VAL A 278 33.44 -3.83 6.57
N LYS A 279 33.63 -4.78 7.49
CA LYS A 279 34.92 -5.46 7.66
C LYS A 279 35.03 -6.51 6.55
N GLY A 280 36.16 -6.55 5.86
CA GLY A 280 36.35 -7.41 4.68
C GLY A 280 35.81 -8.82 4.88
N LEU A 281 34.87 -9.22 4.02
CA LEU A 281 34.31 -10.56 4.03
C LEU A 281 35.39 -11.58 3.62
N LYS A 282 35.52 -12.69 4.38
CA LYS A 282 35.97 -13.94 3.76
C LYS A 282 35.00 -14.21 2.59
N PRO A 283 35.48 -14.55 1.38
CA PRO A 283 34.63 -14.66 0.22
C PRO A 283 33.50 -15.66 0.47
N HIS A 284 32.27 -15.15 0.65
CA HIS A 284 31.09 -15.99 0.54
C HIS A 284 31.12 -16.58 -0.88
N ARG A 285 31.15 -17.91 -0.96
CA ARG A 285 30.89 -18.62 -2.21
C ARG A 285 29.47 -18.24 -2.63
N ARG A 286 29.32 -17.24 -3.49
CA ARG A 286 28.10 -17.04 -4.26
C ARG A 286 27.75 -18.40 -4.85
N ARG A 287 26.63 -19.01 -4.43
CA ARG A 287 26.05 -20.10 -5.19
C ARG A 287 25.66 -19.50 -6.53
N PHE A 288 26.45 -19.78 -7.55
CA PHE A 288 26.05 -19.58 -8.94
C PHE A 288 24.79 -20.44 -9.15
N ILE A 289 23.63 -19.80 -9.20
CA ILE A 289 22.44 -20.41 -9.79
C ILE A 289 22.54 -20.10 -11.28
N LEU A 290 22.86 -21.13 -12.06
CA LEU A 290 22.67 -21.10 -13.50
C LEU A 290 21.17 -21.26 -13.74
N GLU A 291 20.48 -20.15 -14.01
CA GLU A 291 19.18 -20.24 -14.68
C GLU A 291 19.42 -20.77 -16.09
N ARG A 292 18.81 -21.91 -16.40
CA ARG A 292 18.64 -22.47 -17.74
C ARG A 292 17.16 -22.51 -18.05
#